data_AF-A0A1M5EA06-F1
#
_entry.id   AF-A0A1M5EA06-F1
#
_cell.length_a   1.000
_cell.length_b   1.000
_cell.length_c   1.000
_cell.angle_alpha   90.00
_cell.angle_beta   90.00
_cell.angle_gamma   90.00
#
_symmetry.space_group_name_H-M   'P 1'
#
loop_
_entity.id
_entity.type
_entity.pdbx_description
1 polymer ?
#
loop_
_entity_poly.entity_id
_entity_poly.type
_entity_poly.pdbx_seq_one_letter_code
_entity_poly.pdbx_strand_id
1 'polypeptide(L)'
;MTNSSLSYRYGFAVYHKDSIPDLTEINDWKRIKVSEYVIHFHPEVNMQMVETKIGNAIIIGDAYVCKGKKDLKSILELMLKKEAWSEFDNITGRFALILISSNNDNVKILHDPFGSRTVYYRQNISPQ
;
A
#
# COMPACT_ATOMS: atom_id res chain seq x y z
N MET A 1 -3.54 30.55 -5.60
CA MET A 1 -3.73 29.17 -5.08
C MET A 1 -3.37 28.24 -6.21
N THR A 2 -2.19 27.66 -6.17
CA THR A 2 -1.77 26.63 -7.11
C THR A 2 -2.71 25.44 -6.97
N ASN A 3 -3.10 24.85 -8.10
CA ASN A 3 -4.02 23.73 -8.19
C ASN A 3 -3.31 22.43 -7.74
N SER A 4 -2.78 22.42 -6.51
CA SER A 4 -1.98 21.33 -5.90
C SER A 4 -2.71 20.00 -5.93
N SER A 5 -4.04 20.05 -5.97
CA SER A 5 -4.97 18.93 -6.18
C SER A 5 -4.58 18.02 -7.36
N LEU A 6 -3.99 18.55 -8.45
CA LEU A 6 -3.67 17.73 -9.62
C LEU A 6 -2.29 17.06 -9.56
N SER A 7 -1.32 17.61 -8.82
CA SER A 7 0.07 17.15 -8.84
C SER A 7 0.23 15.70 -8.37
N TYR A 8 -0.66 15.25 -7.49
CA TYR A 8 -0.66 13.90 -6.93
C TYR A 8 -2.00 13.20 -7.11
N ARG A 9 -2.76 13.57 -8.15
CA ARG A 9 -4.03 12.92 -8.44
C ARG A 9 -3.83 11.41 -8.52
N TYR A 10 -4.67 10.68 -7.80
CA TYR A 10 -4.59 9.23 -7.64
C TYR A 10 -3.39 8.70 -6.83
N GLY A 11 -2.69 9.55 -6.08
CA GLY A 11 -1.56 9.14 -5.26
C GLY A 11 -1.95 8.54 -3.90
N PHE A 12 -0.93 8.08 -3.19
CA PHE A 12 -1.02 7.64 -1.80
C PHE A 12 0.30 7.95 -1.07
N ALA A 13 0.24 8.05 0.25
CA ALA A 13 1.39 8.21 1.13
C ALA A 13 1.27 7.23 2.29
N VAL A 14 2.37 6.59 2.65
CA VAL A 14 2.45 5.65 3.78
C VAL A 14 3.59 6.10 4.69
N TYR A 15 3.32 6.22 5.99
CA TYR A 15 4.33 6.61 6.96
C TYR A 15 4.06 5.96 8.31
N HIS A 16 5.12 5.77 9.10
CA HIS A 16 5.02 5.34 10.49
C HIS A 16 4.45 6.48 11.34
N LYS A 17 3.65 6.16 12.36
CA LYS A 17 2.97 7.17 13.20
C LYS A 17 3.94 8.13 13.90
N ASP A 18 5.17 7.68 14.14
CA ASP A 18 6.25 8.47 14.76
C ASP A 18 7.13 9.22 13.75
N SER A 19 6.84 9.13 12.46
CA SER A 19 7.61 9.79 11.38
C SER A 19 6.65 10.47 10.40
N ILE A 20 5.90 11.45 10.91
CA ILE A 20 4.88 12.18 10.15
C ILE A 20 5.57 13.16 9.19
N PRO A 21 5.34 13.06 7.86
CA PRO A 21 5.87 14.02 6.89
C PRO A 21 5.06 15.33 6.90
N ASP A 22 5.49 16.33 6.13
CA ASP A 22 4.62 17.47 5.81
C ASP A 22 3.44 16.99 4.94
N LEU A 23 2.23 17.22 5.42
CA LEU A 23 0.99 16.77 4.79
C LEU A 23 0.22 17.91 4.12
N THR A 24 0.79 19.11 4.04
CA THR A 24 0.11 20.32 3.55
C THR A 24 -0.50 20.12 2.15
N GLU A 25 0.19 19.38 1.27
CA GLU A 25 -0.27 19.12 -0.11
C GLU A 25 -1.31 17.99 -0.24
N ILE A 26 -1.51 17.19 0.82
CA ILE A 26 -2.41 16.01 0.83
C ILE A 26 -3.38 16.02 2.03
N ASN A 27 -3.68 17.21 2.56
CA ASN A 27 -4.47 17.37 3.79
C ASN A 27 -5.95 16.97 3.63
N ASP A 28 -6.45 16.97 2.39
CA ASP A 28 -7.82 16.62 2.00
C ASP A 28 -7.95 15.14 1.60
N TRP A 29 -6.84 14.40 1.60
CA TRP A 29 -6.86 12.98 1.29
C TRP A 29 -7.53 12.17 2.40
N LYS A 30 -8.18 11.08 1.97
CA LYS A 30 -8.71 10.10 2.91
C LYS A 30 -7.53 9.44 3.62
N ARG A 31 -7.74 9.06 4.89
CA ARG A 31 -6.72 8.37 5.68
C ARG A 31 -7.26 7.18 6.44
N ILE A 32 -6.44 6.15 6.57
CA ILE A 32 -6.66 5.01 7.46
C ILE A 32 -5.42 4.79 8.33
N LYS A 33 -5.65 4.19 9.50
CA LYS A 33 -4.57 3.74 10.40
C LYS A 33 -4.59 2.22 10.44
N VAL A 34 -3.43 1.61 10.25
CA VAL A 34 -3.26 0.16 10.28
C VAL A 34 -1.99 -0.16 11.06
N SER A 35 -2.14 -0.76 12.24
CA SER A 35 -1.04 -0.91 13.20
C SER A 35 -0.40 0.47 13.47
N GLU A 36 0.94 0.54 13.39
CA GLU A 36 1.72 1.75 13.59
C GLU A 36 1.84 2.62 12.33
N TYR A 37 1.16 2.26 11.24
CA TYR A 37 1.23 2.97 9.96
C TYR A 37 -0.03 3.78 9.68
N VAL A 38 0.17 4.92 9.03
CA VAL A 38 -0.89 5.76 8.49
C VAL A 38 -0.79 5.76 6.98
N ILE A 39 -1.92 5.53 6.31
CA ILE A 39 -2.02 5.52 4.86
C ILE A 39 -2.97 6.64 4.44
N HIS A 40 -2.43 7.65 3.76
CA HIS A 40 -3.21 8.67 3.05
C HIS A 40 -3.40 8.23 1.60
N PHE A 41 -4.58 8.45 1.03
CA PHE A 41 -4.86 8.16 -0.38
C PHE A 41 -5.83 9.16 -0.97
N HIS A 42 -5.60 9.49 -2.24
CA HIS A 42 -6.40 10.46 -2.96
C HIS A 42 -7.88 10.03 -3.00
N PRO A 43 -8.87 10.94 -2.85
CA PRO A 43 -10.29 10.59 -2.73
C PRO A 43 -10.87 9.77 -3.88
N GLU A 44 -10.31 9.94 -5.08
CA GLU A 44 -10.69 9.22 -6.31
C GLU A 44 -10.06 7.83 -6.46
N VAL A 45 -9.22 7.39 -5.51
CA VAL A 45 -8.60 6.07 -5.57
C VAL A 45 -9.45 5.06 -4.81
N ASN A 46 -9.66 3.91 -5.44
CA ASN A 46 -10.21 2.75 -4.76
C ASN A 46 -9.18 2.22 -3.77
N MET A 47 -9.60 2.07 -2.51
CA MET A 47 -8.80 1.40 -1.49
C MET A 47 -9.57 0.21 -0.97
N GLN A 48 -8.92 -0.94 -0.94
CA GLN A 48 -9.42 -2.16 -0.34
C GLN A 48 -8.46 -2.63 0.73
N MET A 49 -8.99 -2.88 1.93
CA MET A 49 -8.25 -3.53 3.01
C MET A 49 -8.69 -4.99 3.11
N VAL A 50 -7.72 -5.89 3.17
CA VAL A 50 -7.92 -7.33 3.37
C VAL A 50 -7.24 -7.73 4.66
N GLU A 51 -8.04 -7.96 5.69
CA GLU A 51 -7.56 -8.47 6.97
C GLU A 51 -7.32 -9.97 6.87
N THR A 52 -6.16 -10.41 7.37
CA THR A 52 -5.75 -11.80 7.38
C THR A 52 -5.33 -12.23 8.78
N LYS A 53 -5.16 -13.54 9.00
CA LYS A 53 -4.66 -14.06 10.28
C LYS A 53 -3.22 -13.63 10.61
N ILE A 54 -2.46 -13.17 9.62
CA ILE A 54 -1.02 -12.88 9.72
C ILE A 54 -0.73 -11.36 9.71
N GLY A 55 -1.71 -10.56 9.31
CA GLY A 55 -1.55 -9.12 9.14
C GLY A 55 -2.58 -8.53 8.19
N ASN A 56 -2.31 -7.33 7.72
CA ASN A 56 -3.19 -6.57 6.84
C ASN A 56 -2.54 -6.37 5.47
N ALA A 57 -3.35 -6.53 4.43
CA ALA A 57 -2.98 -6.17 3.08
C ALA A 57 -3.87 -5.02 2.61
N ILE A 58 -3.27 -3.95 2.11
CA ILE A 58 -3.97 -2.77 1.59
C ILE A 58 -3.67 -2.65 0.11
N ILE A 59 -4.72 -2.59 -0.70
CA ILE A 59 -4.66 -2.42 -2.14
C ILE A 59 -5.12 -1.01 -2.45
N ILE A 60 -4.30 -0.26 -3.18
CA ILE A 60 -4.57 1.10 -3.63
C ILE A 60 -4.67 1.07 -5.16
N GLY A 61 -5.87 1.18 -5.70
CA GLY A 61 -6.20 0.97 -7.10
C GLY A 61 -7.00 -0.32 -7.31
N ASP A 62 -6.87 -0.90 -8.50
CA ASP A 62 -7.66 -2.05 -8.91
C ASP A 62 -6.77 -3.28 -9.08
N ALA A 63 -7.07 -4.34 -8.34
CA ALA A 63 -6.34 -5.61 -8.36
C ALA A 63 -7.29 -6.78 -8.61
N TYR A 64 -6.83 -7.73 -9.43
CA TYR A 64 -7.59 -8.90 -9.85
C TYR A 64 -6.70 -10.13 -9.83
N VAL A 65 -7.28 -11.29 -9.52
CA VAL A 65 -6.56 -12.57 -9.66
C VAL A 65 -6.63 -13.01 -11.11
N CYS A 66 -5.47 -13.20 -11.76
CA CYS A 66 -5.40 -13.55 -13.18
C CYS A 66 -5.13 -15.03 -13.44
N LYS A 67 -4.62 -15.76 -12.44
CA LYS A 67 -4.21 -17.16 -12.57
C LYS A 67 -4.50 -17.96 -11.30
N GLY A 68 -4.86 -19.23 -11.50
CA GLY A 68 -4.99 -20.22 -10.44
C GLY A 68 -6.39 -20.34 -9.83
N LYS A 69 -6.50 -21.19 -8.80
CA LYS A 69 -7.76 -21.47 -8.06
C LYS A 69 -7.86 -20.71 -6.74
N LYS A 70 -6.82 -19.99 -6.33
CA LYS A 70 -6.80 -19.25 -5.05
C LYS A 70 -7.54 -17.93 -5.22
N ASP A 71 -8.28 -17.53 -4.19
CA ASP A 71 -8.83 -16.18 -4.12
C ASP A 71 -7.75 -15.17 -3.70
N LEU A 72 -8.07 -13.88 -3.86
CA LEU A 72 -7.16 -12.78 -3.53
C LEU A 72 -6.73 -12.83 -2.05
N LYS A 73 -7.66 -13.15 -1.15
CA LYS A 73 -7.35 -13.24 0.29
C LYS A 73 -6.33 -14.33 0.59
N SER A 74 -6.47 -15.50 -0.01
CA SER A 74 -5.55 -16.63 0.16
C SER A 74 -4.15 -16.32 -0.39
N ILE A 75 -4.07 -15.61 -1.52
CA ILE A 75 -2.79 -15.14 -2.07
C ILE A 75 -2.11 -14.18 -1.08
N LEU A 76 -2.84 -13.17 -0.58
CA LEU A 76 -2.30 -12.18 0.35
C LEU A 76 -1.86 -12.81 1.69
N GLU A 77 -2.61 -13.79 2.19
CA GLU A 77 -2.22 -14.59 3.36
C GLU A 77 -0.88 -15.30 3.18
N LEU A 78 -0.65 -15.90 2.00
CA LEU A 78 0.61 -16.57 1.69
C LEU A 78 1.78 -15.58 1.58
N MET A 79 1.55 -14.42 0.95
CA MET A 79 2.55 -13.36 0.83
C MET A 79 2.97 -12.84 2.21
N LEU A 80 2.02 -12.61 3.12
CA LEU A 80 2.28 -12.15 4.49
C LEU A 80 3.03 -13.20 5.33
N LYS A 81 2.75 -14.49 5.17
CA LYS A 81 3.30 -15.56 6.03
C LYS A 81 4.72 -15.95 5.71
N LYS A 82 5.05 -16.07 4.42
CA LYS A 82 6.27 -16.76 3.96
C LYS A 82 7.06 -16.00 2.92
N GLU A 83 6.70 -14.74 2.66
CA GLU A 83 7.32 -14.02 1.55
C GLU A 83 7.19 -14.82 0.25
N ALA A 84 6.03 -15.45 0.06
CA ALA A 84 5.73 -16.26 -1.12
C ALA A 84 5.52 -15.34 -2.32
N TRP A 85 6.58 -14.65 -2.76
CA TRP A 85 6.53 -13.59 -3.76
C TRP A 85 6.09 -14.09 -5.12
N SER A 86 6.29 -15.38 -5.43
CA SER A 86 5.74 -16.01 -6.63
C SER A 86 4.21 -16.00 -6.68
N GLU A 87 3.53 -15.87 -5.54
CA GLU A 87 2.07 -15.71 -5.52
C GLU A 87 1.63 -14.32 -6.00
N PHE A 88 2.53 -13.32 -5.97
CA PHE A 88 2.27 -11.99 -6.51
C PHE A 88 2.03 -12.03 -8.02
N ASP A 89 2.66 -12.95 -8.74
CA ASP A 89 2.51 -13.14 -10.18
C ASP A 89 1.08 -13.56 -10.59
N ASN A 90 0.26 -13.97 -9.61
CA ASN A 90 -1.15 -14.31 -9.81
C ASN A 90 -2.07 -13.09 -9.68
N ILE A 91 -1.53 -11.91 -9.32
CA ILE A 91 -2.28 -10.66 -9.21
C ILE A 91 -1.95 -9.77 -10.42
N THR A 92 -3.00 -9.20 -11.03
CA THR A 92 -2.90 -8.25 -12.13
C THR A 92 -3.74 -7.01 -11.85
N GLY A 93 -3.53 -5.94 -12.62
CA GLY A 93 -4.28 -4.69 -12.50
C GLY A 93 -3.39 -3.47 -12.43
N ARG A 94 -3.92 -2.38 -11.86
CA ARG A 94 -3.23 -1.09 -11.68
C ARG A 94 -3.31 -0.71 -10.22
N PHE A 95 -2.38 -1.21 -9.43
CA PHE A 95 -2.44 -1.07 -7.98
C PHE A 95 -1.06 -0.93 -7.34
N ALA A 96 -1.05 -0.35 -6.15
CA ALA A 96 -0.01 -0.55 -5.16
C ALA A 96 -0.55 -1.48 -4.06
N LEU A 97 0.30 -2.38 -3.59
CA LEU A 97 0.00 -3.33 -2.53
C LEU A 97 0.90 -3.06 -1.34
N ILE A 98 0.30 -2.82 -0.18
CA ILE A 98 0.97 -2.56 1.09
C ILE A 98 0.70 -3.76 2.00
N LEU A 99 1.74 -4.43 2.46
CA LEU A 99 1.66 -5.57 3.35
C LEU A 99 2.22 -5.17 4.72
N ILE A 100 1.40 -5.28 5.76
CA ILE A 100 1.76 -4.97 7.15
C ILE A 100 1.55 -6.24 7.96
N SER A 101 2.64 -6.89 8.37
CA SER A 101 2.59 -8.11 9.18
C SER A 101 2.46 -7.78 10.66
N SER A 102 1.65 -8.57 11.38
CA SER A 102 1.38 -8.37 12.81
C SER A 102 2.61 -8.58 13.70
N ASN A 103 3.62 -9.31 13.22
CA ASN A 103 4.67 -9.88 14.08
C ASN A 103 5.98 -9.09 14.07
N ASN A 104 6.18 -8.19 13.11
CA ASN A 104 7.51 -7.63 12.85
C ASN A 104 7.52 -6.16 12.46
N ASP A 105 6.40 -5.44 12.61
CA ASP A 105 6.22 -4.01 12.26
C ASP A 105 6.78 -3.59 10.88
N ASN A 106 7.00 -4.58 10.01
CA ASN A 106 7.61 -4.38 8.72
C ASN A 106 6.50 -4.10 7.72
N VAL A 107 6.55 -2.92 7.12
CA VAL A 107 5.75 -2.60 5.95
C VAL A 107 6.51 -3.00 4.69
N LYS A 108 5.82 -3.66 3.76
CA LYS A 108 6.33 -3.92 2.42
C LYS A 108 5.40 -3.29 1.41
N ILE A 109 5.97 -2.60 0.43
CA ILE A 109 5.22 -1.92 -0.62
C ILE A 109 5.64 -2.53 -1.95
N LEU A 110 4.66 -3.00 -2.70
CA LEU A 110 4.78 -3.60 -4.01
C LEU A 110 3.96 -2.76 -4.99
N HIS A 111 4.43 -2.62 -6.22
CA HIS A 111 3.64 -2.05 -7.31
C HIS A 111 3.28 -3.14 -8.30
N ASP A 112 2.25 -2.91 -9.11
CA ASP A 112 1.87 -3.82 -10.18
C ASP A 112 3.06 -4.14 -11.12
N PRO A 113 3.03 -5.29 -11.83
CA PRO A 113 4.13 -5.71 -12.70
C PRO A 113 4.51 -4.72 -13.81
N PHE A 114 3.60 -3.82 -14.19
CA PHE A 114 3.85 -2.81 -15.21
C PHE A 114 4.37 -1.48 -14.63
N GLY A 115 4.48 -1.37 -13.30
CA GLY A 115 4.88 -0.13 -12.63
C GLY A 115 3.91 1.01 -12.90
N SER A 116 2.62 0.72 -13.09
CA SER A 116 1.59 1.74 -13.40
C SER A 116 1.44 2.77 -12.28
N ARG A 117 1.90 2.43 -11.07
CA ARG A 117 2.04 3.34 -9.92
C ARG A 117 3.51 3.52 -9.59
N THR A 118 4.02 4.74 -9.70
CA THR A 118 5.36 5.08 -9.24
C THR A 118 5.38 5.16 -7.72
N VAL A 119 6.33 4.44 -7.10
CA VAL A 119 6.53 4.43 -5.66
C VAL A 119 7.83 5.15 -5.32
N TYR A 120 7.73 6.20 -4.49
CA TYR A 120 8.87 6.90 -3.94
C TYR A 120 8.98 6.58 -2.44
N TYR A 121 10.19 6.37 -1.96
CA TYR A 121 10.45 6.11 -0.55
C TYR A 121 11.54 7.04 -0.03
N ARG A 122 11.36 7.49 1.22
CA ARG A 122 12.37 8.21 1.97
C ARG A 122 12.85 7.28 3.09
N GLN A 123 14.12 6.91 3.08
CA GLN A 123 14.72 6.23 4.23
C GLN A 123 14.89 7.25 5.35
N ASN A 124 14.47 6.88 6.57
CA ASN A 124 14.88 7.60 7.76
C ASN A 124 16.39 7.42 7.88
N ILE A 125 17.14 8.48 7.60
CA ILE A 125 18.55 8.56 7.94
C ILE A 125 18.57 8.79 9.45
N SER A 126 18.88 7.75 10.23
CA SER A 126 19.17 7.95 11.65
C SER A 126 20.31 8.95 11.75
N PRO A 127 20.19 10.04 12.54
CA PRO A 127 21.34 10.88 12.82
C PRO A 127 22.42 10.01 13.46
N GLN A 128 23.62 10.02 12.86
CA GLN A 128 24.81 9.41 13.46
C GLN A 128 25.24 10.17 14.72
#